data_AF-A0AA42BQW3-F1
#
_entry.id   AF-A0AA42BQW3-F1
#
_cell.length_a   1.000
_cell.length_b   1.000
_cell.length_c   1.000
_cell.angle_alpha   90.00
_cell.angle_beta   90.00
_cell.angle_gamma   90.00
#
_symmetry.space_group_name_H-M   'P 1'
#
loop_
_entity.id
_entity.type
_entity.pdbx_description
1 polymer ?
#
loop_
_entity_poly.entity_id
_entity_poly.type
_entity_poly.pdbx_seq_one_letter_code
_entity_poly.pdbx_strand_id
1 'polypeptide(L)'
;IINGSAMTYFDFRIPGLEMTVVAADGQPVKPVNVDEFRIAVAETYDVIVQPKERKAYTFFAESFDRSGYARGTLTPSIGLTAE
;
A
#
# COMPACT_ATOMS: atom_id res chain seq x y z
N ILE A 1 -1.05 -7.25 -2.02
CA ILE A 1 -0.72 -6.77 -0.64
C ILE A 1 -1.36 -7.75 0.33
N ILE A 2 -0.65 -8.21 1.35
CA ILE A 2 -1.12 -9.26 2.27
C ILE A 2 -0.81 -8.82 3.71
N ASN A 3 -1.81 -8.81 4.58
CA ASN A 3 -1.59 -8.62 6.02
C ASN A 3 -1.34 -9.99 6.69
N GLY A 4 -0.07 -10.35 6.79
CA GLY A 4 0.39 -11.58 7.46
C GLY A 4 0.67 -11.43 8.96
N SER A 5 0.18 -10.37 9.62
CA SER A 5 0.37 -10.19 11.06
C SER A 5 -0.55 -11.10 11.89
N ALA A 6 -0.28 -11.21 13.19
CA ALA A 6 -1.11 -12.01 14.09
C ALA A 6 -2.42 -11.31 14.49
N MET A 7 -2.36 -10.02 14.85
CA MET A 7 -3.50 -9.26 15.40
C MET A 7 -3.50 -7.77 15.02
N THR A 8 -2.68 -7.34 14.06
CA THR A 8 -2.49 -5.91 13.76
C THR A 8 -3.19 -5.52 12.47
N TYR A 9 -3.93 -4.40 12.53
CA TYR A 9 -4.48 -3.75 11.36
C TYR A 9 -3.47 -2.72 10.88
N PHE A 10 -3.37 -2.53 9.56
CA PHE A 10 -2.50 -1.51 8.98
C PHE A 10 -3.30 -0.55 8.13
N ASP A 11 -2.96 0.73 8.21
CA ASP A 11 -3.36 1.71 7.19
C ASP A 11 -2.25 1.76 6.14
N PHE A 12 -2.59 1.37 4.91
CA PHE A 12 -1.67 1.30 3.79
C PHE A 12 -1.90 2.45 2.82
N ARG A 13 -0.82 3.16 2.49
CA ARG A 13 -0.82 4.27 1.53
C ARG A 13 0.49 4.35 0.76
N ILE A 14 0.43 4.98 -0.41
CA ILE A 14 1.61 5.36 -1.19
C ILE A 14 1.53 6.88 -1.40
N PRO A 15 2.13 7.70 -0.52
CA PRO A 15 2.01 9.14 -0.61
C PRO A 15 2.40 9.67 -1.99
N GLY A 16 1.50 10.45 -2.60
CA GLY A 16 1.69 11.00 -3.94
C GLY A 16 1.28 10.07 -5.10
N LEU A 17 0.69 8.91 -4.82
CA LEU A 17 0.10 8.01 -5.83
C LEU A 17 -1.30 7.54 -5.41
N GLU A 18 -2.28 7.77 -6.28
CA GLU A 18 -3.59 7.12 -6.22
C GLU A 18 -3.42 5.63 -6.56
N MET A 19 -4.19 4.78 -5.88
CA MET A 19 -4.25 3.34 -6.10
C MET A 19 -5.63 2.96 -6.61
N THR A 20 -5.69 2.04 -7.57
CA THR A 20 -6.95 1.41 -8.00
C THR A 20 -7.00 -0.02 -7.49
N VAL A 21 -7.89 -0.31 -6.52
CA VAL A 21 -8.16 -1.66 -6.04
C VAL A 21 -8.92 -2.43 -7.10
N VAL A 22 -8.41 -3.61 -7.46
CA VAL A 22 -9.00 -4.48 -8.49
C VAL A 22 -9.34 -5.88 -7.99
N ALA A 23 -8.77 -6.31 -6.85
CA ALA A 23 -9.18 -7.52 -6.15
C ALA A 23 -9.11 -7.34 -4.63
N ALA A 24 -9.98 -8.04 -3.91
CA ALA A 24 -9.99 -8.16 -2.47
C ALA A 24 -10.22 -9.65 -2.10
N ASP A 25 -9.41 -10.19 -1.21
CA ASP A 25 -9.46 -11.59 -0.74
C ASP A 25 -9.51 -12.63 -1.87
N GLY A 26 -8.67 -12.40 -2.89
CA GLY A 26 -8.55 -13.26 -4.06
C GLY A 26 -9.74 -13.18 -5.04
N GLN A 27 -10.71 -12.30 -4.80
CA GLN A 27 -11.85 -12.09 -5.68
C GLN A 27 -11.69 -10.77 -6.46
N PRO A 28 -11.86 -10.79 -7.81
CA PRO A 28 -11.97 -9.56 -8.58
C PRO A 28 -13.13 -8.71 -8.07
N VAL A 29 -12.91 -7.40 -7.96
CA VAL A 29 -13.94 -6.43 -7.58
C VAL A 29 -14.15 -5.41 -8.69
N LYS A 30 -15.24 -4.65 -8.60
CA LYS A 30 -15.37 -3.43 -9.43
C LYS A 30 -14.22 -2.49 -9.05
N PRO A 31 -13.45 -1.96 -10.03
CA PRO A 31 -12.33 -1.08 -9.72
C PRO A 31 -12.75 0.12 -8.86
N VAL A 32 -12.01 0.38 -7.78
CA VAL A 32 -12.22 1.51 -6.88
C VAL A 32 -10.91 2.26 -6.69
N ASN A 33 -10.94 3.57 -6.90
CA ASN A 33 -9.79 4.44 -6.63
C ASN A 33 -9.76 4.85 -5.17
N VAL A 34 -8.58 4.77 -4.55
CA VAL A 34 -8.32 5.12 -3.14
C VAL A 34 -6.92 5.72 -2.98
N ASP A 35 -6.77 6.64 -2.05
CA ASP A 35 -5.45 7.15 -1.63
C ASP A 35 -4.83 6.31 -0.51
N GLU A 36 -5.69 5.73 0.34
CA GLU A 36 -5.34 4.91 1.49
C GLU A 36 -6.45 3.89 1.74
N PHE A 37 -6.09 2.73 2.27
CA PHE A 37 -7.05 1.77 2.79
C PHE A 37 -6.52 1.07 4.04
N ARG A 38 -7.45 0.62 4.88
CA ARG A 38 -7.15 -0.22 6.03
C ARG A 38 -7.21 -1.68 5.62
N ILE A 39 -6.25 -2.46 6.09
CA ILE A 39 -6.18 -3.91 5.89
C ILE A 39 -6.19 -4.63 7.24
N ALA A 40 -7.20 -5.46 7.46
CA ALA A 40 -7.35 -6.33 8.62
C ALA A 40 -6.46 -7.57 8.50
N VAL A 41 -6.39 -8.36 9.58
CA VAL A 41 -5.59 -9.59 9.62
C VAL A 41 -6.07 -10.57 8.55
N ALA A 42 -5.13 -11.18 7.82
CA ALA A 42 -5.35 -12.15 6.75
C ALA A 42 -6.04 -11.62 5.48
N GLU A 43 -6.42 -10.34 5.42
CA GLU A 43 -6.92 -9.75 4.19
C GLU A 43 -5.82 -9.61 3.14
N THR A 44 -6.25 -9.66 1.87
CA THR A 44 -5.39 -9.45 0.70
C THR A 44 -6.02 -8.48 -0.28
N TYR A 45 -5.21 -7.61 -0.87
CA TYR A 45 -5.65 -6.64 -1.87
C TYR A 45 -4.69 -6.58 -3.04
N ASP A 46 -5.22 -6.58 -4.26
CA ASP A 46 -4.47 -6.26 -5.47
C ASP A 46 -4.81 -4.85 -5.93
N VAL A 47 -3.78 -4.05 -6.14
CA VAL A 47 -3.90 -2.65 -6.53
C VAL A 47 -3.06 -2.35 -7.75
N ILE A 48 -3.59 -1.52 -8.63
CA ILE A 48 -2.86 -0.93 -9.76
C ILE A 48 -2.42 0.47 -9.34
N VAL A 49 -1.15 0.79 -9.60
CA VAL A 49 -0.59 2.13 -9.43
C VAL A 49 0.08 2.59 -10.71
N GLN A 50 0.03 3.90 -10.98
CA GLN A 50 0.61 4.49 -12.19
C GLN A 50 1.50 5.68 -11.83
N PRO A 51 2.79 5.45 -11.54
CA PRO A 51 3.75 6.53 -11.32
C PRO A 51 3.90 7.42 -12.56
N LYS A 52 3.60 8.71 -12.43
CA LYS A 52 3.71 9.70 -13.53
C LYS A 52 5.07 10.38 -13.57
N GLU A 53 5.73 10.49 -12.42
CA GLU A 53 7.05 11.11 -12.29
C GLU A 53 8.12 10.05 -12.04
N ARG A 54 9.32 10.29 -12.58
CA ARG A 54 10.51 9.47 -12.35
C ARG A 54 11.15 9.78 -10.99
N LYS A 55 10.40 9.57 -9.91
CA LYS A 55 10.83 9.73 -8.52
C LYS A 55 10.60 8.45 -7.72
N ALA A 56 11.15 8.40 -6.52
CA ALA A 56 10.86 7.35 -5.58
C ALA A 56 9.58 7.65 -4.80
N TYR A 57 8.80 6.61 -4.49
CA TYR A 57 7.59 6.68 -3.69
C TYR A 57 7.71 5.75 -2.49
N THR A 58 7.21 6.20 -1.35
CA THR A 58 7.19 5.40 -0.13
C THR A 58 5.98 4.48 -0.12
N PHE A 59 6.18 3.18 0.07
CA PHE A 59 5.10 2.27 0.47
C PHE A 59 5.05 2.31 1.99
N PHE A 60 3.96 2.85 2.55
CA PHE A 60 3.83 3.04 3.98
C PHE A 60 2.70 2.18 4.51
N ALA A 61 3.00 1.35 5.52
CA ALA A 61 2.02 0.57 6.24
C ALA A 61 2.16 0.88 7.74
N GLU A 62 1.25 1.70 8.26
CA GLU A 62 1.26 2.13 9.65
C GLU A 62 0.33 1.26 10.47
N SER A 63 0.81 0.76 11.61
CA SER A 63 -0.06 0.09 12.57
C SER A 63 -1.23 0.99 12.97
N PHE A 64 -2.41 0.41 13.15
CA PHE A 64 -3.62 1.17 13.46
C PHE A 64 -3.53 1.94 14.79
N ASP A 65 -2.84 1.38 15.78
CA ASP A 65 -2.54 2.03 17.06
C ASP A 65 -1.37 3.03 16.99
N ARG A 66 -0.78 3.20 15.79
CA ARG A 66 0.31 4.14 15.50
C ARG A 66 1.58 3.86 16.28
N SER A 67 1.75 2.66 16.84
CA SER A 67 2.94 2.32 17.63
C SER A 67 4.16 2.00 16.76
N GLY A 68 3.96 1.75 15.46
CA GLY A 68 5.01 1.42 14.51
C GLY A 68 4.54 1.37 13.06
N TYR A 69 5.47 1.12 12.15
CA TYR A 69 5.19 1.05 10.72
C TYR A 69 6.20 0.15 10.00
N ALA A 70 5.79 -0.34 8.83
CA ALA A 70 6.68 -0.87 7.81
C ALA A 70 6.79 0.16 6.67
N ARG A 71 7.99 0.30 6.12
CA ARG A 71 8.28 1.22 5.01
C ARG A 71 9.05 0.49 3.92
N GLY A 72 8.59 0.60 2.68
CA GLY A 72 9.32 0.22 1.47
C GLY A 72 9.47 1.40 0.52
N THR A 73 10.28 1.23 -0.52
CA THR A 73 10.49 2.25 -1.55
C THR A 73 10.26 1.66 -2.94
N LEU A 74 9.30 2.22 -3.67
CA LEU A 74 9.12 2.00 -5.11
C LEU A 74 9.95 3.05 -5.84
N THR A 75 11.03 2.65 -6.50
CA THR A 75 11.98 3.59 -7.11
C THR A 75 12.44 3.14 -8.50
N PRO A 76 12.63 4.08 -9.46
CA PRO A 76 13.12 3.77 -10.81
C PRO A 76 14.62 3.47 -10.87
N SER A 77 15.37 3.69 -9.79
CA SER A 77 16.82 3.49 -9.75
C SER A 77 17.31 3.10 -8.35
N ILE A 78 18.26 2.17 -8.29
CA ILE A 78 18.93 1.78 -7.05
C ILE A 78 19.58 3.02 -6.43
N GLY A 79 19.32 3.26 -5.15
CA GLY A 79 19.86 4.38 -4.38
C GLY A 79 19.03 5.67 -4.39
N LEU A 80 18.03 5.80 -5.28
CA LEU A 80 17.06 6.90 -5.17
C LEU A 80 16.01 6.54 -4.13
N THR A 81 16.01 7.26 -3.02
CA THR A 81 15.08 7.07 -1.90
C THR A 81 13.94 8.08 -1.96
N ALA A 82 12.75 7.66 -1.55
CA ALA A 82 11.66 8.59 -1.29
C ALA A 82 11.95 9.35 0.01
N GLU A 83 11.42 10.57 0.15
CA GLU A 83 11.40 11.26 1.45
C GLU A 83 10.47 10.51 2.42
#